data_AF-R1FIM7-F1
#
_entry.id   AF-R1FIM7-F1
#
_cell.length_a   1.000
_cell.length_b   1.000
_cell.length_c   1.000
_cell.angle_alpha   90.00
_cell.angle_beta   90.00
_cell.angle_gamma   90.00
#
_symmetry.space_group_name_H-M   'P 1'
#
loop_
_entity.id
_entity.type
_entity.pdbx_description
1 polymer ?
#
loop_
_entity_poly.entity_id
_entity_poly.type
_entity_poly.pdbx_seq_one_letter_code
_entity_poly.pdbx_strand_id
1 'polypeptide(L)'
;MGSTACQLCTLRLSGTRTAGEYGQASAEAAADTPVCSLCLGTLEERTLDAACRAVAEAAVAYEVTQFTLNIQLPSSMLVRERAAKLKPSPADAAAAAADSAAATRADIVDIKEALRWALMDRLARATGLASATDAALQISVLVRRPCAEEAMADLDLLRPLLPPPPRSRPKRKWGRGGGRGGETAGGQGGEAGGGRGGEAGGAEAADSIRSVLKALSSERADQLLRASALCPPQPPSRPNVLSVSVEHAAVFLGGRYLKLSRQLPQTAWIIDGVRKCPSSVEEIIAAPVLKAFGAASLKFHSAVPSCSSFGARTAAPSPPAGWRRCRRRSRSRASCTCRSCA
;
A
#
# COMPACT_ATOMS: atom_id res chain seq x y z
N MET A 1 -27.07 10.06 -20.90
CA MET A 1 -27.20 9.70 -19.47
C MET A 1 -26.01 10.31 -18.74
N GLY A 2 -26.30 11.28 -17.86
CA GLY A 2 -25.30 12.21 -17.31
C GLY A 2 -24.32 11.54 -16.34
N SER A 3 -23.08 12.00 -16.35
CA SER A 3 -22.08 11.65 -15.34
C SER A 3 -22.59 12.05 -13.95
N THR A 4 -22.84 11.07 -13.09
CA THR A 4 -23.19 11.28 -11.69
C THR A 4 -21.90 11.62 -10.94
N ALA A 5 -21.69 12.91 -10.66
CA ALA A 5 -20.57 13.38 -9.87
C ALA A 5 -21.02 13.60 -8.42
N CYS A 6 -20.27 13.09 -7.44
CA CYS A 6 -20.48 13.48 -6.04
C CYS A 6 -20.05 14.93 -5.82
N GLN A 7 -20.56 15.58 -4.77
CA GLN A 7 -20.24 16.97 -4.43
C GLN A 7 -18.72 17.24 -4.37
N LEU A 8 -17.94 16.34 -3.75
CA LEU A 8 -16.48 16.46 -3.71
C LEU A 8 -15.84 16.38 -5.10
N CYS A 9 -16.38 15.58 -6.04
CA CYS A 9 -15.90 15.59 -7.41
C CYS A 9 -16.31 16.86 -8.16
N THR A 10 -17.47 17.44 -7.86
CA THR A 10 -17.87 18.74 -8.41
C THR A 10 -16.90 19.84 -7.97
N LEU A 11 -16.52 19.88 -6.70
CA LEU A 11 -15.50 20.82 -6.18
C LEU A 11 -14.13 20.62 -6.84
N ARG A 12 -13.75 19.36 -7.11
CA ARG A 12 -12.51 19.06 -7.85
C ARG A 12 -12.56 19.59 -9.27
N LEU A 13 -13.69 19.40 -9.94
CA LEU A 13 -13.88 19.83 -11.33
C LEU A 13 -13.97 21.35 -11.45
N SER A 14 -14.45 22.05 -10.42
CA SER A 14 -14.42 23.52 -10.36
C SER A 14 -13.03 24.09 -10.03
N GLY A 15 -12.04 23.25 -9.72
CA GLY A 15 -10.68 23.68 -9.40
C GLY A 15 -10.51 24.29 -8.01
N THR A 16 -11.46 24.06 -7.10
CA THR A 16 -11.42 24.64 -5.76
C THR A 16 -10.33 23.97 -4.93
N ARG A 17 -9.36 24.75 -4.40
CA ARG A 17 -8.18 24.24 -3.66
C ARG A 17 -8.20 24.52 -2.15
N THR A 18 -9.37 24.82 -1.60
CA THR A 18 -9.56 25.14 -0.18
C THR A 18 -9.81 23.85 0.60
N ALA A 19 -8.80 23.39 1.35
CA ALA A 19 -8.88 22.12 2.09
C ALA A 19 -10.10 22.02 3.02
N GLY A 20 -10.53 23.14 3.62
CA GLY A 20 -11.70 23.18 4.50
C GLY A 20 -13.02 22.82 3.81
N GLU A 21 -13.19 23.17 2.53
CA GLU A 21 -14.41 22.84 1.79
C GLU A 21 -14.53 21.32 1.55
N TYR A 22 -13.42 20.61 1.33
CA TYR A 22 -13.42 19.17 1.17
C TYR A 22 -13.69 18.42 2.49
N GLY A 23 -13.27 19.01 3.60
CA GLY A 23 -13.48 18.46 4.94
C GLY A 23 -14.89 18.70 5.48
N GLN A 24 -15.52 19.81 5.08
CA GLN A 24 -16.84 20.24 5.54
C GLN A 24 -17.98 19.95 4.57
N ALA A 25 -17.70 19.71 3.28
CA ALA A 25 -18.70 19.33 2.30
C ALA A 25 -19.37 18.03 2.74
N SER A 26 -20.51 18.18 3.39
CA SER A 26 -21.43 17.13 3.75
C SER A 26 -22.38 16.97 2.57
N ALA A 27 -22.28 15.84 1.89
CA ALA A 27 -23.32 15.43 0.97
C ALA A 27 -24.44 14.79 1.78
N GLU A 28 -25.59 15.47 1.88
CA GLU A 28 -26.87 14.82 2.09
C GLU A 28 -27.06 13.79 0.96
N ALA A 29 -26.64 12.54 1.21
CA ALA A 29 -26.82 11.46 0.27
C ALA A 29 -28.06 10.65 0.70
N ALA A 30 -29.18 10.92 0.03
CA ALA A 30 -30.30 10.01 -0.02
C ALA A 30 -29.83 8.61 -0.46
N ALA A 31 -30.36 7.56 0.18
CA ALA A 31 -29.86 6.19 0.12
C ALA A 31 -29.77 5.54 -1.28
N ASP A 32 -30.42 6.11 -2.30
CA ASP A 32 -30.52 5.56 -3.67
C ASP A 32 -29.72 6.32 -4.74
N THR A 33 -28.72 7.12 -4.36
CA THR A 33 -27.88 7.80 -5.37
C THR A 33 -26.87 6.84 -6.02
N PRO A 34 -26.77 6.80 -7.37
CA PRO A 34 -25.79 5.99 -8.08
C PRO A 34 -24.37 6.41 -7.72
N VAL A 35 -23.44 5.44 -7.72
CA VAL A 35 -22.04 5.66 -7.37
C VAL A 35 -21.42 6.72 -8.30
N CYS A 36 -20.59 7.59 -7.73
CA CYS A 36 -19.92 8.62 -8.51
C CYS A 36 -19.04 8.01 -9.62
N SER A 37 -19.27 8.42 -10.87
CA SER A 37 -18.52 7.86 -12.02
C SER A 37 -17.07 8.34 -12.12
N LEU A 38 -16.74 9.44 -11.42
CA LEU A 38 -15.42 10.06 -11.44
C LEU A 38 -14.48 9.52 -10.36
N CYS A 39 -14.95 9.41 -9.11
CA CYS A 39 -14.15 8.89 -8.01
C CYS A 39 -14.48 7.44 -7.65
N LEU A 40 -15.43 6.81 -8.34
CA LEU A 40 -15.88 5.45 -8.06
C LEU A 40 -16.28 5.26 -6.59
N GLY A 41 -16.89 6.28 -6.01
CA GLY A 41 -17.28 6.31 -4.61
C GLY A 41 -16.17 6.46 -3.56
N THR A 42 -14.94 6.77 -3.98
CA THR A 42 -13.81 7.04 -3.07
C THR A 42 -14.04 8.31 -2.22
N LEU A 43 -14.68 9.32 -2.81
CA LEU A 43 -14.98 10.61 -2.18
C LEU A 43 -16.47 10.72 -1.80
N GLU A 44 -17.14 9.60 -1.57
CA GLU A 44 -18.51 9.61 -1.06
C GLU A 44 -18.52 9.57 0.46
N GLU A 45 -19.49 10.27 1.06
CA GLU A 45 -19.63 10.41 2.52
C GLU A 45 -19.60 9.06 3.24
N ARG A 46 -20.44 8.11 2.79
CA ARG A 46 -20.53 6.75 3.35
C ARG A 46 -19.17 6.04 3.42
N THR A 47 -18.34 6.24 2.40
CA THR A 47 -17.04 5.57 2.29
C THR A 47 -16.02 6.25 3.20
N LEU A 48 -16.00 7.59 3.22
CA LEU A 48 -15.13 8.38 4.07
C LEU A 48 -15.44 8.14 5.56
N ASP A 49 -16.71 8.13 5.93
CA ASP A 49 -17.14 7.89 7.31
C ASP A 49 -16.80 6.49 7.80
N ALA A 50 -17.00 5.46 6.96
CA ALA A 50 -16.61 4.10 7.30
C ALA A 50 -15.10 4.00 7.56
N ALA A 51 -14.28 4.69 6.75
CA ALA A 51 -12.84 4.76 6.98
C ALA A 51 -12.48 5.52 8.27
N CYS A 52 -13.15 6.64 8.55
CA CYS A 52 -12.89 7.44 9.74
C CYS A 52 -13.25 6.69 11.03
N ARG A 53 -14.38 5.95 11.04
CA ARG A 53 -14.75 5.09 12.18
C ARG A 53 -13.72 3.99 12.41
N ALA A 54 -13.29 3.31 11.34
CA ALA A 54 -12.27 2.26 11.45
C ALA A 54 -10.91 2.81 11.96
N VAL A 55 -10.54 4.03 11.57
CA VAL A 55 -9.36 4.71 12.14
C VAL A 55 -9.58 5.02 13.61
N ALA A 56 -10.72 5.61 13.98
CA ALA A 56 -10.99 6.03 15.36
C ALA A 56 -10.92 4.84 16.32
N GLU A 57 -11.55 3.71 15.96
CA GLU A 57 -11.48 2.46 16.73
C GLU A 57 -10.05 1.95 16.88
N ALA A 58 -9.24 2.01 15.81
CA ALA A 58 -7.85 1.56 15.86
C ALA A 58 -6.92 2.53 16.60
N ALA A 59 -7.20 3.83 16.57
CA ALA A 59 -6.37 4.89 17.15
C ALA A 59 -6.43 4.90 18.68
N VAL A 60 -7.54 4.47 19.30
CA VAL A 60 -7.69 4.37 20.77
C VAL A 60 -6.59 3.53 21.42
N ALA A 61 -6.02 2.57 20.70
CA ALA A 61 -4.95 1.71 21.20
C ALA A 61 -3.56 2.38 21.28
N TYR A 62 -3.44 3.66 20.90
CA TYR A 62 -2.18 4.39 20.82
C TYR A 62 -2.26 5.71 21.60
N GLU A 63 -1.29 5.93 22.48
CA GLU A 63 -1.13 7.18 23.23
C GLU A 63 -0.34 8.20 22.39
N VAL A 64 -1.03 8.94 21.52
CA VAL A 64 -0.42 9.93 20.62
C VAL A 64 -1.33 11.14 20.50
N THR A 65 -0.76 12.29 20.13
CA THR A 65 -1.49 13.54 19.88
C THR A 65 -1.53 13.93 18.41
N GLN A 66 -0.69 13.31 17.59
CA GLN A 66 -0.51 13.64 16.18
C GLN A 66 -0.50 12.41 15.29
N PHE A 67 -0.93 12.58 14.04
CA PHE A 67 -0.90 11.55 13.00
C PHE A 67 -0.38 12.06 11.66
N THR A 68 0.14 11.13 10.85
CA THR A 68 0.53 11.34 9.46
C THR A 68 -0.31 10.43 8.57
N LEU A 69 -0.80 10.97 7.45
CA LEU A 69 -1.68 10.27 6.51
C LEU A 69 -0.95 9.86 5.23
N ASN A 70 -0.96 8.58 4.91
CA ASN A 70 -0.48 8.02 3.66
C ASN A 70 -1.65 7.46 2.85
N ILE A 71 -1.71 7.79 1.56
CA ILE A 71 -2.82 7.41 0.67
C ILE A 71 -2.26 6.67 -0.54
N GLN A 72 -2.80 5.48 -0.79
CA GLN A 72 -2.51 4.66 -1.96
C GLN A 72 -3.78 4.52 -2.81
N LEU A 73 -3.67 4.92 -4.08
CA LEU A 73 -4.75 4.86 -5.06
C LEU A 73 -4.41 3.84 -6.14
N PRO A 74 -5.39 3.10 -6.66
CA PRO A 74 -5.19 2.24 -7.81
C PRO A 74 -4.97 3.10 -9.07
N SER A 75 -4.10 2.63 -9.96
CA SER A 75 -3.73 3.33 -11.20
C SER A 75 -4.93 3.57 -12.12
N SER A 76 -5.96 2.72 -12.08
CA SER A 76 -7.22 2.88 -12.83
C SER A 76 -7.95 4.19 -12.52
N MET A 77 -7.81 4.74 -11.31
CA MET A 77 -8.39 6.05 -10.96
C MET A 77 -7.71 7.21 -11.71
N LEU A 78 -6.42 7.08 -12.02
CA LEU A 78 -5.68 8.09 -12.80
C LEU A 78 -6.15 8.10 -14.26
N VAL A 79 -6.47 6.92 -14.79
CA VAL A 79 -7.03 6.77 -16.15
C VAL A 79 -8.38 7.47 -16.26
N ARG A 80 -9.27 7.26 -15.28
CA ARG A 80 -10.58 7.92 -15.22
C ARG A 80 -10.50 9.42 -15.02
N GLU A 81 -9.55 9.89 -14.20
CA GLU A 81 -9.29 11.32 -14.07
C GLU A 81 -8.81 11.94 -15.38
N ARG A 82 -7.94 11.25 -16.14
CA ARG A 82 -7.52 11.71 -17.47
C ARG A 82 -8.70 11.71 -18.45
N ALA A 83 -9.53 10.66 -18.47
CA ALA A 83 -10.73 10.62 -19.31
C ALA A 83 -11.70 11.78 -19.01
N ALA A 84 -11.89 12.11 -17.73
CA ALA A 84 -12.70 13.25 -17.33
C ALA A 84 -12.14 14.60 -17.82
N LYS A 85 -10.81 14.77 -17.81
CA LYS A 85 -10.11 15.95 -18.35
C LYS A 85 -10.25 16.10 -19.87
N LEU A 86 -10.46 15.00 -20.60
CA LEU A 86 -10.57 14.98 -22.06
C LEU A 86 -11.99 15.25 -22.56
N LYS A 87 -12.98 15.31 -21.67
CA LYS A 87 -14.36 15.59 -22.05
C LYS A 87 -14.45 17.02 -22.60
N PRO A 88 -14.88 17.23 -23.86
CA PRO A 88 -15.11 18.57 -24.36
C PRO A 88 -16.26 19.20 -23.57
N SER A 89 -16.10 20.47 -23.17
CA SER A 89 -17.24 21.30 -22.80
C SER A 89 -18.20 21.33 -24.00
N PRO A 90 -19.53 21.28 -23.80
CA PRO A 90 -20.48 21.46 -24.90
C PRO A 90 -20.31 22.81 -25.62
N ALA A 91 -19.62 23.80 -25.03
CA ALA A 91 -19.24 25.05 -25.68
C ALA A 91 -18.08 24.90 -26.71
N ASP A 92 -17.21 23.90 -26.52
CA ASP A 92 -16.01 23.70 -27.35
C ASP A 92 -16.25 22.79 -28.56
N ALA A 93 -17.38 22.07 -28.60
CA ALA A 93 -17.75 21.22 -29.74
C ALA A 93 -18.02 22.04 -31.02
N ALA A 94 -18.42 23.31 -30.88
CA ALA A 94 -18.58 24.25 -32.00
C ALA A 94 -17.26 24.98 -32.37
N ALA A 95 -16.28 25.05 -31.46
CA ALA A 95 -15.02 25.77 -31.65
C ALA A 95 -13.84 24.87 -32.06
N ALA A 96 -13.99 23.54 -31.97
CA ALA A 96 -12.94 22.55 -32.26
C ALA A 96 -12.49 22.47 -33.74
N ALA A 97 -12.97 23.35 -34.62
CA ALA A 97 -12.50 23.47 -36.00
C ALA A 97 -11.49 24.61 -36.23
N ALA A 98 -11.20 25.47 -35.25
CA ALA A 98 -10.43 26.70 -35.53
C ALA A 98 -9.07 26.85 -34.84
N ASP A 99 -8.85 26.49 -33.56
CA ASP A 99 -7.59 26.87 -32.89
C ASP A 99 -7.00 25.80 -31.98
N SER A 100 -6.00 25.10 -32.52
CA SER A 100 -5.05 24.29 -31.77
C SER A 100 -4.07 25.20 -31.01
N ALA A 101 -4.24 25.36 -29.69
CA ALA A 101 -3.14 25.60 -28.73
C ALA A 101 -3.57 25.89 -27.28
N ALA A 102 -4.81 26.28 -26.98
CA ALA A 102 -5.08 26.91 -25.66
C ALA A 102 -6.47 26.66 -25.06
N ALA A 103 -7.08 25.48 -25.28
CA ALA A 103 -8.20 25.05 -24.46
C ALA A 103 -7.69 24.80 -23.04
N THR A 104 -8.02 25.74 -22.15
CA THR A 104 -7.52 25.88 -20.79
C THR A 104 -7.63 24.54 -20.08
N ARG A 105 -6.49 23.98 -19.73
CA ARG A 105 -6.32 22.80 -18.88
C ARG A 105 -7.00 23.11 -17.55
N ALA A 106 -8.32 22.91 -17.47
CA ALA A 106 -9.11 23.16 -16.28
C ALA A 106 -8.35 22.54 -15.10
N ASP A 107 -8.03 23.38 -14.12
CA ASP A 107 -7.07 23.06 -13.08
C ASP A 107 -7.70 22.13 -12.04
N ILE A 108 -8.06 20.93 -12.51
CA ILE A 108 -8.78 19.92 -11.77
C ILE A 108 -7.86 19.43 -10.66
N VAL A 109 -8.37 19.49 -9.44
CA VAL A 109 -7.67 18.98 -8.25
C VAL A 109 -7.49 17.47 -8.37
N ASP A 110 -6.26 17.01 -8.16
CA ASP A 110 -5.90 15.59 -8.18
C ASP A 110 -6.73 14.82 -7.14
N ILE A 111 -7.23 13.65 -7.51
CA ILE A 111 -8.09 12.84 -6.63
C ILE A 111 -7.41 12.50 -5.30
N LYS A 112 -6.09 12.34 -5.30
CA LYS A 112 -5.29 12.07 -4.11
C LYS A 112 -5.26 13.26 -3.17
N GLU A 113 -5.17 14.46 -3.72
CA GLU A 113 -5.14 15.69 -2.94
C GLU A 113 -6.51 15.98 -2.33
N ALA A 114 -7.57 15.88 -3.13
CA ALA A 114 -8.94 16.01 -2.64
C ALA A 114 -9.27 14.97 -1.56
N LEU A 115 -8.87 13.70 -1.76
CA LEU A 115 -9.04 12.65 -0.73
C LEU A 115 -8.22 12.96 0.52
N ARG A 116 -7.01 13.50 0.38
CA ARG A 116 -6.18 13.92 1.50
C ARG A 116 -6.89 14.99 2.31
N TRP A 117 -7.37 16.06 1.70
CA TRP A 117 -8.08 17.14 2.41
C TRP A 117 -9.36 16.64 3.09
N ALA A 118 -10.16 15.85 2.37
CA ALA A 118 -11.38 15.25 2.92
C ALA A 118 -11.09 14.38 4.15
N LEU A 119 -10.08 13.51 4.08
CA LEU A 119 -9.72 12.64 5.20
C LEU A 119 -9.05 13.40 6.34
N MET A 120 -8.15 14.35 6.09
CA MET A 120 -7.39 15.00 7.15
C MET A 120 -8.31 15.66 8.19
N ASP A 121 -9.29 16.42 7.73
CA ASP A 121 -10.22 17.15 8.59
C ASP A 121 -11.20 16.19 9.30
N ARG A 122 -11.71 15.18 8.59
CA ARG A 122 -12.60 14.16 9.15
C ARG A 122 -11.91 13.28 10.19
N LEU A 123 -10.67 12.88 9.94
CA LEU A 123 -9.87 12.11 10.89
C LEU A 123 -9.53 12.94 12.12
N ALA A 124 -9.15 14.21 11.95
CA ALA A 124 -8.88 15.10 13.08
C ALA A 124 -10.11 15.21 14.00
N ARG A 125 -11.32 15.35 13.43
CA ARG A 125 -12.57 15.34 14.21
C ARG A 125 -12.87 13.99 14.85
N ALA A 126 -12.69 12.90 14.11
CA ALA A 126 -13.03 11.55 14.59
C ALA A 126 -12.09 11.02 15.68
N THR A 127 -10.80 11.38 15.62
CA THR A 127 -9.78 10.88 16.56
C THR A 127 -9.36 11.92 17.60
N GLY A 128 -9.67 13.20 17.41
CA GLY A 128 -9.16 14.30 18.23
C GLY A 128 -7.66 14.55 18.07
N LEU A 129 -7.02 14.02 17.02
CA LEU A 129 -5.58 14.12 16.79
C LEU A 129 -5.26 15.22 15.78
N ALA A 130 -4.12 15.89 15.94
CA ALA A 130 -3.65 16.86 14.97
C ALA A 130 -2.87 16.19 13.82
N SER A 131 -3.01 16.68 12.60
CA SER A 131 -2.21 16.19 11.48
C SER A 131 -0.81 16.81 11.51
N ALA A 132 0.24 16.00 11.46
CA ALA A 132 1.63 16.46 11.29
C ALA A 132 2.38 15.58 10.27
N THR A 133 3.41 16.14 9.64
CA THR A 133 4.20 15.45 8.60
C THR A 133 5.14 14.39 9.16
N ASP A 134 5.61 14.54 10.40
CA ASP A 134 6.56 13.64 11.06
C ASP A 134 5.97 13.03 12.35
N ALA A 135 4.66 12.76 12.33
CA ALA A 135 3.99 12.18 13.48
C ALA A 135 4.38 10.71 13.66
N ALA A 136 4.47 10.28 14.91
CA ALA A 136 4.73 8.88 15.22
C ALA A 136 3.59 7.95 14.78
N LEU A 137 2.34 8.41 14.78
CA LEU A 137 1.21 7.60 14.29
C LEU A 137 1.08 7.72 12.77
N GLN A 138 1.25 6.61 12.07
CA GLN A 138 1.10 6.50 10.63
C GLN A 138 -0.24 5.83 10.29
N ILE A 139 -1.14 6.61 9.68
CA ILE A 139 -2.41 6.14 9.16
C ILE A 139 -2.22 5.94 7.66
N SER A 140 -2.37 4.71 7.18
CA SER A 140 -2.33 4.40 5.74
C SER A 140 -3.70 3.98 5.24
N VAL A 141 -4.17 4.64 4.18
CA VAL A 141 -5.43 4.37 3.51
C VAL A 141 -5.14 3.83 2.11
N LEU A 142 -5.53 2.59 1.87
CA LEU A 142 -5.42 1.91 0.59
C LEU A 142 -6.81 1.83 -0.05
N VAL A 143 -6.97 2.46 -1.21
CA VAL A 143 -8.21 2.40 -1.98
C VAL A 143 -8.21 1.12 -2.82
N ARG A 144 -9.22 0.28 -2.62
CA ARG A 144 -9.40 -0.98 -3.37
C ARG A 144 -10.69 -0.96 -4.17
N ARG A 145 -10.62 -1.45 -5.40
CA ARG A 145 -11.80 -1.77 -6.20
C ARG A 145 -12.36 -3.12 -5.73
N PRO A 146 -13.64 -3.22 -5.36
CA PRO A 146 -14.24 -4.50 -4.95
C PRO A 146 -14.37 -5.48 -6.12
N CYS A 147 -14.45 -4.98 -7.36
CA CYS A 147 -14.45 -5.76 -8.58
C CYS A 147 -13.10 -5.63 -9.29
N ALA A 148 -12.35 -6.72 -9.37
CA ALA A 148 -11.04 -6.74 -10.04
C ALA A 148 -11.17 -6.59 -11.57
N GLU A 149 -12.22 -7.15 -12.16
CA GLU A 149 -12.45 -7.14 -13.61
C GLU A 149 -12.67 -5.72 -14.15
N GLU A 150 -13.50 -4.92 -13.48
CA GLU A 150 -13.72 -3.51 -13.88
C GLU A 150 -12.43 -2.66 -13.73
N ALA A 151 -11.58 -2.98 -12.75
CA ALA A 151 -10.32 -2.25 -12.54
C ALA A 151 -9.28 -2.59 -13.62
N MET A 152 -9.25 -3.84 -14.07
CA MET A 152 -8.40 -4.29 -15.17
C MET A 152 -8.88 -3.73 -16.51
N ALA A 153 -10.19 -3.66 -16.75
CA ALA A 153 -10.76 -3.08 -17.98
C ALA A 153 -10.29 -1.64 -18.23
N ASP A 154 -10.23 -0.80 -17.19
CA ASP A 154 -9.74 0.57 -17.30
C ASP A 154 -8.25 0.62 -17.69
N LEU A 155 -7.44 -0.32 -17.19
CA LEU A 155 -5.99 -0.36 -17.41
C LEU A 155 -5.62 -1.07 -18.72
N ASP A 156 -6.44 -2.04 -19.15
CA ASP A 156 -6.26 -2.79 -20.40
C ASP A 156 -6.31 -1.87 -21.63
N LEU A 157 -7.05 -0.76 -21.56
CA LEU A 157 -7.04 0.29 -22.57
C LEU A 157 -5.63 0.88 -22.79
N LEU A 158 -4.82 0.95 -21.74
CA LEU A 158 -3.45 1.50 -21.80
C LEU A 158 -2.39 0.41 -21.93
N ARG A 159 -2.76 -0.87 -21.87
CA ARG A 159 -1.84 -2.00 -21.99
C ARG A 159 -0.93 -1.93 -23.23
N PRO A 160 -1.39 -1.45 -24.41
CA PRO A 160 -0.50 -1.26 -25.57
C PRO A 160 0.61 -0.22 -25.37
N LEU A 161 0.48 0.65 -24.37
CA LEU A 161 1.42 1.75 -24.06
C LEU A 161 2.31 1.43 -22.85
N LEU A 162 2.00 0.37 -22.10
CA LEU A 162 2.74 -0.02 -20.91
C LEU A 162 3.94 -0.92 -21.27
N PRO A 163 5.05 -0.84 -20.51
CA PRO A 163 6.18 -1.73 -20.72
C PRO A 163 5.74 -3.20 -20.47
N PRO A 164 6.31 -4.17 -21.21
CA PRO A 164 5.99 -5.57 -20.98
C PRO A 164 6.40 -5.98 -19.56
N PRO A 165 5.66 -6.92 -18.93
CA PRO A 165 6.01 -7.41 -17.61
C PRO A 165 7.44 -7.95 -17.60
N PRO A 166 8.19 -7.74 -16.49
CA PRO A 166 9.55 -8.23 -16.39
C PRO A 166 9.54 -9.75 -16.55
N ARG A 167 10.19 -10.24 -17.60
CA ARG A 167 10.42 -11.68 -17.76
C ARG A 167 11.25 -12.14 -16.57
N SER A 168 10.73 -13.07 -15.78
CA SER A 168 11.49 -13.66 -14.68
C SER A 168 12.74 -14.31 -15.27
N ARG A 169 13.90 -13.69 -15.05
CA ARG A 169 15.17 -14.35 -15.37
C ARG A 169 15.25 -15.58 -14.46
N PRO A 170 15.37 -16.81 -14.99
CA PRO A 170 15.59 -17.96 -14.13
C PRO A 170 16.82 -17.70 -13.28
N LYS A 171 16.69 -17.89 -11.95
CA LYS A 171 17.78 -17.75 -11.00
C LYS A 171 18.94 -18.62 -11.52
N ARG A 172 20.03 -17.98 -11.97
CA ARG A 172 21.27 -18.70 -12.26
C ARG A 172 21.68 -19.38 -10.96
N LYS A 173 21.56 -20.71 -10.92
CA LYS A 173 22.07 -21.54 -9.83
C LYS A 173 23.58 -21.32 -9.83
N TRP A 174 24.08 -20.55 -8.87
CA TRP A 174 25.52 -20.39 -8.70
C TRP A 174 26.05 -21.77 -8.28
N GLY A 175 26.58 -22.52 -9.24
CA GLY A 175 27.28 -23.75 -8.95
C GLY A 175 28.46 -23.41 -8.05
N ARG A 176 28.53 -24.01 -6.86
CA ARG A 176 29.75 -24.04 -6.08
C ARG A 176 30.81 -24.73 -6.96
N GLY A 177 31.81 -23.98 -7.40
CA GLY A 177 33.03 -24.55 -7.96
C GLY A 177 33.72 -25.34 -6.85
N GLY A 178 33.51 -26.66 -6.84
CA GLY A 178 34.35 -27.64 -6.17
C GLY A 178 35.17 -28.34 -7.24
N GLY A 179 36.49 -28.27 -7.13
CA GLY A 179 37.41 -28.83 -8.10
C GLY A 179 37.51 -30.35 -8.06
N ARG A 180 37.80 -30.89 -9.26
CA ARG A 180 38.55 -32.10 -9.63
C ARG A 180 38.08 -33.48 -9.13
N GLY A 181 37.78 -34.33 -10.11
CA GLY A 181 38.37 -35.67 -10.20
C GLY A 181 37.39 -36.82 -10.49
N GLY A 182 37.59 -37.51 -11.62
CA GLY A 182 37.35 -38.96 -11.74
C GLY A 182 36.10 -39.40 -12.51
N GLU A 183 36.33 -39.96 -13.70
CA GLU A 183 35.38 -40.67 -14.57
C GLU A 183 34.87 -41.99 -13.95
N THR A 184 33.63 -42.38 -14.25
CA THR A 184 33.29 -43.56 -15.08
C THR A 184 31.77 -43.76 -15.18
N ALA A 185 31.36 -44.45 -16.24
CA ALA A 185 30.05 -44.45 -16.86
C ALA A 185 29.01 -45.44 -16.26
N GLY A 186 27.73 -45.22 -16.57
CA GLY A 186 26.74 -46.30 -16.63
C GLY A 186 25.28 -45.94 -16.33
N GLY A 187 24.46 -45.82 -17.39
CA GLY A 187 23.14 -46.50 -17.47
C GLY A 187 21.87 -45.85 -16.89
N GLN A 188 21.11 -45.20 -17.78
CA GLN A 188 19.65 -45.26 -18.03
C GLN A 188 18.62 -45.48 -16.89
N GLY A 189 17.59 -44.62 -16.89
CA GLY A 189 16.28 -44.90 -16.27
C GLY A 189 15.49 -43.62 -16.01
N GLY A 190 14.54 -43.29 -16.89
CA GLY A 190 13.59 -42.21 -16.67
C GLY A 190 12.46 -42.62 -15.73
N GLU A 191 11.89 -41.66 -15.00
CA GLU A 191 10.47 -41.28 -15.09
C GLU A 191 10.08 -40.27 -14.00
N ALA A 192 9.23 -39.34 -14.44
CA ALA A 192 8.21 -38.56 -13.75
C ALA A 192 8.31 -38.31 -12.22
N GLY A 193 8.48 -37.03 -11.87
CA GLY A 193 8.14 -36.48 -10.57
C GLY A 193 7.74 -35.02 -10.70
N GLY A 194 6.46 -34.78 -11.00
CA GLY A 194 5.88 -33.46 -11.24
C GLY A 194 5.96 -32.53 -10.03
N GLY A 195 6.72 -31.43 -10.16
CA GLY A 195 6.66 -30.27 -9.28
C GLY A 195 5.58 -29.30 -9.75
N ARG A 196 4.35 -29.47 -9.23
CA ARG A 196 3.29 -28.46 -9.31
C ARG A 196 3.65 -27.25 -8.43
N GLY A 197 3.32 -26.06 -8.94
CA GLY A 197 2.90 -24.94 -8.08
C GLY A 197 3.95 -23.88 -7.74
N GLY A 198 4.61 -23.29 -8.74
CA GLY A 198 5.14 -21.93 -8.58
C GLY A 198 4.03 -20.92 -8.87
N GLU A 199 3.32 -20.51 -7.83
CA GLU A 199 2.23 -19.53 -7.88
C GLU A 199 2.63 -18.24 -8.62
N ALA A 200 1.67 -17.73 -9.38
CA ALA A 200 1.69 -16.51 -10.14
C ALA A 200 1.98 -15.29 -9.25
N GLY A 201 3.26 -14.90 -9.15
CA GLY A 201 3.69 -13.66 -8.48
C GLY A 201 4.29 -12.63 -9.42
N GLY A 202 3.92 -12.63 -10.71
CA GLY A 202 4.66 -11.92 -11.76
C GLY A 202 3.92 -10.82 -12.53
N ALA A 203 2.64 -10.56 -12.25
CA ALA A 203 1.84 -9.62 -13.05
C ALA A 203 1.87 -8.17 -12.51
N GLU A 204 2.03 -7.94 -11.20
CA GLU A 204 1.87 -6.61 -10.59
C GLU A 204 2.99 -5.60 -10.91
N ALA A 205 4.17 -6.05 -11.36
CA ALA A 205 5.30 -5.14 -11.57
C ALA A 205 5.22 -4.32 -12.87
N ALA A 206 4.39 -4.71 -13.85
CA ALA A 206 4.20 -3.98 -15.10
C ALA A 206 3.36 -2.70 -14.90
N ASP A 207 2.51 -2.68 -13.87
CA ASP A 207 1.48 -1.68 -13.62
C ASP A 207 1.92 -0.59 -12.63
N SER A 208 3.22 -0.29 -12.58
CA SER A 208 3.72 0.75 -11.69
C SER A 208 3.01 2.09 -11.98
N ILE A 209 2.59 2.81 -10.94
CA ILE A 209 1.91 4.11 -11.07
C ILE A 209 2.70 5.07 -11.99
N ARG A 210 4.03 5.03 -11.92
CA ARG A 210 4.92 5.83 -12.77
C ARG A 210 4.80 5.46 -14.25
N SER A 211 4.75 4.17 -14.56
CA SER A 211 4.55 3.68 -15.93
C SER A 211 3.21 4.17 -16.50
N VAL A 212 2.15 4.10 -15.69
CA VAL A 212 0.80 4.53 -16.09
C VAL A 212 0.75 6.04 -16.32
N LEU A 213 1.31 6.84 -15.41
CA LEU A 213 1.40 8.30 -15.59
C LEU A 213 2.17 8.68 -16.86
N LYS A 214 3.25 7.96 -17.16
CA LYS A 214 4.03 8.16 -18.39
C LYS A 214 3.25 7.76 -19.65
N ALA A 215 2.46 6.69 -19.59
CA ALA A 215 1.59 6.30 -20.71
C ALA A 215 0.50 7.34 -20.95
N LEU A 216 -0.14 7.83 -19.88
CA LEU A 216 -1.20 8.84 -19.91
C LEU A 216 -0.76 10.22 -20.42
N SER A 217 0.55 10.50 -20.47
CA SER A 217 1.05 11.76 -21.04
C SER A 217 1.16 11.75 -22.57
N SER A 218 0.86 10.63 -23.23
CA SER A 218 0.95 10.49 -24.69
C SER A 218 -0.38 10.80 -25.38
N GLU A 219 -0.34 11.44 -26.55
CA GLU A 219 -1.54 11.73 -27.36
C GLU A 219 -2.29 10.45 -27.76
N ARG A 220 -1.54 9.36 -27.97
CA ARG A 220 -2.13 8.04 -28.26
C ARG A 220 -3.01 7.54 -27.11
N ALA A 221 -2.65 7.83 -25.86
CA ALA A 221 -3.52 7.50 -24.72
C ALA A 221 -4.81 8.32 -24.75
N ASP A 222 -4.73 9.61 -25.09
CA ASP A 222 -5.90 10.47 -25.18
C ASP A 222 -6.85 10.03 -26.29
N GLN A 223 -6.32 9.61 -27.44
CA GLN A 223 -7.11 9.02 -28.54
C GLN A 223 -7.81 7.73 -28.11
N LEU A 224 -7.11 6.83 -27.43
CA LEU A 224 -7.69 5.59 -26.89
C LEU A 224 -8.80 5.87 -25.88
N LEU A 225 -8.60 6.85 -25.00
CA LEU A 225 -9.61 7.25 -24.00
C LEU A 225 -10.85 7.87 -24.66
N ARG A 226 -10.68 8.76 -25.64
CA ARG A 226 -11.78 9.36 -26.41
C ARG A 226 -12.58 8.33 -27.20
N ALA A 227 -11.92 7.32 -27.75
CA ALA A 227 -12.55 6.23 -28.50
C ALA A 227 -13.22 5.17 -27.61
N SER A 228 -12.95 5.18 -26.31
CA SER A 228 -13.47 4.20 -25.36
C SER A 228 -14.79 4.62 -24.72
N ALA A 229 -15.53 3.65 -24.20
CA ALA A 229 -16.73 3.89 -23.39
C ALA A 229 -16.46 4.60 -22.04
N LEU A 230 -15.19 4.87 -21.70
CA LEU A 230 -14.81 5.68 -20.53
C LEU A 230 -14.98 7.18 -20.74
N CYS A 231 -15.32 7.64 -21.94
CA CYS A 231 -15.60 9.03 -22.24
C CYS A 231 -17.04 9.19 -22.77
N PRO A 232 -18.04 9.52 -21.93
CA PRO A 232 -17.93 9.91 -20.52
C PRO A 232 -17.84 8.71 -19.56
N PRO A 233 -17.16 8.87 -18.40
CA PRO A 233 -16.96 7.77 -17.46
C PRO A 233 -18.30 7.31 -16.90
N GLN A 234 -18.54 6.00 -16.98
CA GLN A 234 -19.76 5.37 -16.48
C GLN A 234 -19.68 5.11 -14.97
N PRO A 235 -20.80 5.24 -14.24
CA PRO A 235 -20.86 4.94 -12.82
C PRO A 235 -20.61 3.43 -12.59
N PRO A 236 -19.80 3.04 -11.59
CA PRO A 236 -19.59 1.63 -11.29
C PRO A 236 -20.79 1.03 -10.55
N SER A 237 -20.88 -0.29 -10.56
CA SER A 237 -21.90 -1.05 -9.82
C SER A 237 -21.77 -0.92 -8.30
N ARG A 238 -20.54 -0.75 -7.80
CA ARG A 238 -20.21 -0.66 -6.37
C ARG A 238 -19.15 0.42 -6.11
N PRO A 239 -19.20 1.09 -4.95
CA PRO A 239 -18.16 2.05 -4.57
C PRO A 239 -16.85 1.34 -4.20
N ASN A 240 -15.75 2.08 -4.32
CA ASN A 240 -14.44 1.67 -3.83
C ASN A 240 -14.46 1.49 -2.31
N VAL A 241 -13.60 0.59 -1.83
CA VAL A 241 -13.43 0.31 -0.41
C VAL A 241 -12.13 0.94 0.08
N LEU A 242 -12.22 1.77 1.11
CA LEU A 242 -11.06 2.34 1.79
C LEU A 242 -10.58 1.36 2.88
N SER A 243 -9.40 0.81 2.69
CA SER A 243 -8.77 -0.09 3.67
C SER A 243 -7.79 0.69 4.51
N VAL A 244 -8.00 0.68 5.82
CA VAL A 244 -7.22 1.47 6.76
C VAL A 244 -6.25 0.57 7.52
N SER A 245 -5.01 1.02 7.67
CA SER A 245 -4.07 0.48 8.65
C SER A 245 -3.48 1.61 9.48
N VAL A 246 -3.51 1.46 10.80
CA VAL A 246 -2.90 2.40 11.76
C VAL A 246 -1.69 1.72 12.37
N GLU A 247 -0.51 2.33 12.21
CA GLU A 247 0.75 1.83 12.75
C GLU A 247 1.47 2.95 13.51
N HIS A 248 2.18 2.61 14.58
CA HIS A 248 3.08 3.56 15.24
C HIS A 248 4.51 3.38 14.72
N ALA A 249 5.22 4.49 14.56
CA ALA A 249 6.63 4.56 14.20
C ALA A 249 7.47 3.71 15.16
N ALA A 250 8.58 3.18 14.67
CA ALA A 250 9.43 2.37 15.51
C ALA A 250 10.03 3.24 16.63
N VAL A 251 9.82 2.82 17.88
CA VAL A 251 10.53 3.38 19.02
C VAL A 251 11.89 2.68 19.11
N PHE A 252 12.93 3.47 19.35
CA PHE A 252 14.28 2.99 19.53
C PHE A 252 14.66 3.11 20.99
N LEU A 253 15.04 1.98 21.58
CA LEU A 253 15.70 1.98 22.87
C LEU A 253 17.21 1.85 22.63
N GLY A 254 18.00 2.47 23.49
CA GLY A 254 19.44 2.37 23.51
C GLY A 254 19.89 1.94 24.90
N GLY A 255 20.86 1.04 25.00
CA GLY A 255 21.37 0.60 26.29
C GLY A 255 22.60 -0.30 26.20
N ARG A 256 23.14 -0.67 27.38
CA ARG A 256 24.24 -1.62 27.51
C ARG A 256 23.76 -2.82 28.34
N TYR A 257 24.29 -4.00 28.06
CA TYR A 257 24.00 -5.20 28.84
C TYR A 257 25.30 -5.90 29.28
N LEU A 258 25.22 -6.60 30.41
CA LEU A 258 26.27 -7.49 30.90
C LEU A 258 25.82 -8.93 30.72
N LYS A 259 26.62 -9.70 29.96
CA LYS A 259 26.40 -11.12 29.72
C LYS A 259 27.29 -11.90 30.69
N LEU A 260 26.69 -12.34 31.78
CA LEU A 260 27.39 -13.09 32.84
C LEU A 260 27.45 -14.60 32.52
N SER A 261 26.47 -15.13 31.77
CA SER A 261 26.41 -16.56 31.42
C SER A 261 27.27 -16.89 30.20
N ARG A 262 28.02 -17.98 30.29
CA ARG A 262 28.78 -18.56 29.18
C ARG A 262 27.93 -19.46 28.26
N GLN A 263 26.80 -19.96 28.75
CA GLN A 263 25.92 -20.89 28.03
C GLN A 263 24.72 -20.18 27.37
N LEU A 264 24.80 -18.87 27.18
CA LEU A 264 23.74 -18.07 26.59
C LEU A 264 24.22 -17.46 25.26
N PRO A 265 23.61 -17.76 24.10
CA PRO A 265 23.95 -17.10 22.85
C PRO A 265 23.40 -15.67 22.80
N GLN A 266 23.91 -14.85 21.88
CA GLN A 266 23.51 -13.46 21.70
C GLN A 266 22.11 -13.34 21.06
N THR A 267 21.89 -14.07 19.97
CA THR A 267 20.57 -14.27 19.33
C THR A 267 20.18 -15.74 19.42
N ALA A 268 18.91 -16.06 19.12
CA ALA A 268 18.41 -17.43 19.19
C ALA A 268 19.27 -18.38 18.33
N TRP A 269 19.88 -19.38 18.97
CA TRP A 269 20.76 -20.33 18.28
C TRP A 269 19.96 -21.52 17.77
N ILE A 270 19.67 -21.52 16.48
CA ILE A 270 18.86 -22.52 15.78
C ILE A 270 19.69 -23.08 14.63
N ILE A 271 19.85 -24.40 14.58
CA ILE A 271 20.53 -25.13 13.50
C ILE A 271 19.53 -26.14 12.95
N ASP A 272 19.27 -26.10 11.64
CA ASP A 272 18.30 -26.98 10.95
C ASP A 272 16.90 -26.98 11.59
N GLY A 273 16.45 -25.80 12.05
CA GLY A 273 15.16 -25.63 12.74
C GLY A 273 15.14 -26.13 14.20
N VAL A 274 16.21 -26.79 14.66
CA VAL A 274 16.34 -27.28 16.03
C VAL A 274 17.07 -26.26 16.89
N ARG A 275 16.39 -25.82 17.95
CA ARG A 275 16.92 -24.87 18.92
C ARG A 275 17.98 -25.54 19.79
N LYS A 276 19.18 -24.95 19.89
CA LYS A 276 20.33 -25.51 20.61
C LYS A 276 20.48 -24.98 22.03
N CYS A 277 19.89 -23.83 22.35
CA CYS A 277 19.90 -23.24 23.69
C CYS A 277 18.51 -22.78 24.11
N PRO A 278 18.15 -22.88 25.40
CA PRO A 278 16.81 -22.57 25.88
C PRO A 278 16.40 -21.11 25.70
N SER A 279 17.36 -20.17 25.72
CA SER A 279 17.12 -18.74 25.53
C SER A 279 18.34 -18.06 24.90
N SER A 280 18.21 -16.77 24.57
CA SER A 280 19.28 -15.88 24.12
C SER A 280 19.23 -14.54 24.85
N VAL A 281 20.30 -13.74 24.75
CA VAL A 281 20.34 -12.36 25.29
C VAL A 281 19.23 -11.51 24.67
N GLU A 282 19.05 -11.60 23.35
CA GLU A 282 17.98 -10.93 22.62
C GLU A 282 16.61 -11.21 23.25
N GLU A 283 16.27 -12.48 23.48
CA GLU A 283 14.95 -12.86 23.99
C GLU A 283 14.73 -12.42 25.44
N ILE A 284 15.76 -12.52 26.29
CA ILE A 284 15.69 -12.10 27.69
C ILE A 284 15.40 -10.61 27.80
N ILE A 285 16.00 -9.79 26.95
CA ILE A 285 15.79 -8.35 26.97
C ILE A 285 14.53 -7.97 26.17
N ALA A 286 14.24 -8.66 25.06
CA ALA A 286 13.09 -8.37 24.22
C ALA A 286 11.75 -8.63 24.93
N ALA A 287 11.65 -9.72 25.71
CA ALA A 287 10.40 -10.10 26.37
C ALA A 287 9.81 -8.99 27.28
N PRO A 288 10.55 -8.40 28.25
CA PRO A 288 10.01 -7.32 29.07
C PRO A 288 9.73 -6.05 28.25
N VAL A 289 10.54 -5.75 27.23
CA VAL A 289 10.31 -4.59 26.35
C VAL A 289 9.03 -4.74 25.52
N LEU A 290 8.81 -5.91 24.92
CA LEU A 290 7.59 -6.19 24.16
C LEU A 290 6.34 -6.05 25.03
N LYS A 291 6.40 -6.58 26.27
CA LYS A 291 5.32 -6.49 27.24
C LYS A 291 5.07 -5.04 27.67
N ALA A 292 6.11 -4.30 28.03
CA ALA A 292 6.00 -2.92 28.47
C ALA A 292 5.44 -1.97 27.39
N PHE A 293 5.81 -2.19 26.13
CA PHE A 293 5.41 -1.33 25.00
C PHE A 293 4.19 -1.85 24.20
N GLY A 294 3.59 -2.97 24.60
CA GLY A 294 2.51 -3.63 23.85
C GLY A 294 2.87 -3.86 22.38
N ALA A 295 4.14 -4.19 22.10
CA ALA A 295 4.67 -4.29 20.75
C ALA A 295 4.49 -5.70 20.17
N ALA A 296 4.23 -5.81 18.86
CA ALA A 296 4.04 -7.11 18.22
C ALA A 296 5.35 -7.84 17.90
N SER A 297 6.44 -7.09 17.68
CA SER A 297 7.76 -7.66 17.44
C SER A 297 8.85 -6.65 17.77
N LEU A 298 10.09 -7.13 17.87
CA LEU A 298 11.27 -6.35 18.19
C LEU A 298 12.42 -6.83 17.32
N LYS A 299 13.27 -5.92 16.84
CA LYS A 299 14.55 -6.27 16.22
C LYS A 299 15.69 -5.79 17.10
N PHE A 300 16.57 -6.72 17.45
CA PHE A 300 17.74 -6.44 18.26
C PHE A 300 18.95 -6.13 17.36
N HIS A 301 19.64 -5.03 17.65
CA HIS A 301 20.94 -4.73 17.07
C HIS A 301 21.92 -4.46 18.20
N SER A 302 23.16 -4.91 18.01
CA SER A 302 24.22 -4.76 18.99
C SER A 302 25.53 -4.50 18.29
N ALA A 303 26.31 -3.56 18.82
CA ALA A 303 27.66 -3.26 18.34
C ALA A 303 28.72 -4.26 18.85
N VAL A 304 28.32 -5.28 19.62
CA VAL A 304 29.20 -6.40 19.97
C VAL A 304 29.37 -7.26 18.71
N PRO A 305 30.61 -7.57 18.28
CA PRO A 305 30.83 -8.49 17.16
C PRO A 305 30.05 -9.79 17.41
N SER A 306 29.38 -10.29 16.37
CA SER A 306 28.68 -11.59 16.39
C SER A 306 29.55 -12.76 16.86
N CYS A 307 30.86 -12.54 16.95
CA CYS A 307 31.90 -13.46 17.39
C CYS A 307 32.20 -13.41 18.90
N SER A 308 31.38 -12.77 19.74
CA SER A 308 31.39 -13.11 21.18
C SER A 308 30.78 -14.51 21.35
N SER A 309 31.61 -15.50 21.06
CA SER A 309 31.27 -16.92 20.92
C SER A 309 30.43 -17.45 22.07
N PHE A 310 29.61 -18.46 21.79
CA PHE A 310 29.03 -19.30 22.83
C PHE A 310 30.18 -19.77 23.76
N GLY A 311 30.16 -19.32 25.02
CA GLY A 311 31.30 -19.46 25.95
C GLY A 311 31.92 -18.14 26.46
N ALA A 312 31.71 -17.01 25.80
CA ALA A 312 32.29 -15.71 26.17
C ALA A 312 31.37 -14.88 27.10
N ARG A 313 31.98 -14.26 28.13
CA ARG A 313 31.35 -13.26 29.02
C ARG A 313 31.73 -11.85 28.56
N THR A 314 30.83 -10.89 28.71
CA THR A 314 31.22 -9.47 28.58
C THR A 314 31.65 -8.96 29.96
N ALA A 315 32.96 -8.73 30.14
CA ALA A 315 33.54 -8.27 31.41
C ALA A 315 33.41 -6.75 31.61
N ALA A 316 33.10 -6.01 30.55
CA ALA A 316 32.82 -4.58 30.55
C ALA A 316 31.43 -4.32 29.91
N PRO A 317 30.76 -3.18 30.21
CA PRO A 317 29.48 -2.83 29.61
C PRO A 317 29.56 -2.92 28.09
N SER A 318 28.64 -3.66 27.45
CA SER A 318 28.63 -3.78 26.00
C SER A 318 28.52 -2.41 25.33
N PRO A 319 29.08 -2.19 24.11
CA PRO A 319 28.74 -1.01 23.32
C PRO A 319 27.22 -0.94 23.08
N PRO A 320 26.67 0.26 22.78
CA PRO A 320 25.24 0.49 22.77
C PRO A 320 24.51 -0.48 21.83
N ALA A 321 23.49 -1.14 22.36
CA ALA A 321 22.55 -1.95 21.59
C ALA A 321 21.35 -1.07 21.20
N GLY A 322 21.02 -1.07 19.91
CA GLY A 322 19.89 -0.34 19.35
C GLY A 322 18.73 -1.29 19.08
N TRP A 323 17.58 -0.99 19.66
CA TRP A 323 16.40 -1.84 19.57
C TRP A 323 15.40 -1.21 18.61
N ARG A 324 14.70 -2.00 17.79
CA ARG A 324 13.65 -1.50 16.90
C ARG A 324 12.33 -2.17 17.24
N ARG A 325 11.34 -1.39 17.68
CA ARG A 325 9.94 -1.86 17.70
C ARG A 325 9.52 -2.27 16.28
N CYS A 326 9.01 -3.48 16.12
CA CYS A 326 8.51 -3.97 14.85
C CYS A 326 6.98 -4.10 14.89
N ARG A 327 6.40 -3.22 14.06
CA ARG A 327 5.02 -3.08 13.57
C ARG A 327 3.96 -3.92 14.27
N ARG A 328 3.09 -3.26 15.03
CA ARG A 328 1.78 -3.81 15.42
C ARG A 328 0.87 -3.74 14.19
N ARG A 329 0.83 -4.82 13.39
CA ARG A 329 -0.18 -4.97 12.34
C ARG A 329 -1.49 -5.37 13.01
N SER A 330 -2.45 -4.46 13.12
CA SER A 330 -3.85 -4.85 13.26
C SER A 330 -4.29 -5.47 11.93
N ARG A 331 -4.17 -6.80 11.84
CA ARG A 331 -4.84 -7.55 10.76
C ARG A 331 -6.31 -7.68 11.16
N SER A 332 -7.15 -6.74 10.73
CA SER A 332 -8.55 -7.05 10.50
C SER A 332 -8.64 -7.98 9.29
N ARG A 333 -8.69 -9.28 9.56
CA ARG A 333 -9.03 -10.29 8.55
C ARG A 333 -10.53 -10.13 8.25
N ALA A 334 -10.86 -9.50 7.13
CA ALA A 334 -12.10 -9.78 6.43
C ALA A 334 -11.85 -11.00 5.54
N SER A 335 -12.18 -12.19 6.04
CA SER A 335 -12.29 -13.40 5.23
C SER A 335 -13.76 -13.59 4.86
N CYS A 336 -14.15 -13.16 3.66
CA CYS A 336 -15.34 -13.69 3.00
C CYS A 336 -14.95 -14.98 2.28
N THR A 337 -15.13 -16.11 2.96
CA THR A 337 -15.34 -17.39 2.29
C THR A 337 -16.78 -17.40 1.78
N CYS A 338 -16.96 -17.12 0.49
CA CYS A 338 -18.16 -17.57 -0.19
C CYS A 338 -17.99 -19.09 -0.40
N ARG A 339 -18.49 -19.88 0.56
CA ARG A 339 -18.85 -21.26 0.26
C ARG A 339 -20.19 -21.20 -0.45
N SER A 340 -20.21 -21.69 -1.67
CA SER A 340 -21.40 -22.30 -2.25
C SER A 340 -21.97 -23.29 -1.23
N CYS A 341 -23.14 -22.96 -0.69
CA CYS A 341 -24.07 -23.93 -0.15
C CYS A 341 -25.21 -24.05 -1.16
N ALA A 342 -25.40 -25.28 -1.64
CA ALA A 342 -26.53 -25.87 -2.37
C ALA A 342 -27.47 -24.93 -3.13
#